data_AF-A0A3A9EP14-F1
#
_entry.id   AF-A0A3A9EP14-F1
#
_cell.length_a   1.000
_cell.length_b   1.000
_cell.length_c   1.000
_cell.angle_alpha   90.00
_cell.angle_beta   90.00
_cell.angle_gamma   90.00
#
_symmetry.space_group_name_H-M   'P 1'
#
loop_
_entity.id
_entity.type
_entity.pdbx_description
1 polymer ?
#
loop_
_entity_poly.entity_id
_entity_poly.type
_entity_poly.pdbx_seq_one_letter_code
_entity_poly.pdbx_strand_id
1 'polypeptide(L)'
;MRMLEYRLDLVGQGYTVVSGDKRYEDILTRKCLPIRMYRLIEYNKPVDQFEDLFENLRFSYDLDKGTEEEFREKYANILLGKSPEWIIIAFQVTVGEVYVDLYNTKTEETSYFSLKTDKHGFGLRFEVPRADDGPVAVYDVRIYGVKSEAEDARTTVTEYINHVRRKIEFFRKPPSGEETYIEVTEYADL
;
A
#
# COMPACT_ATOMS: atom_id res chain seq x y z
N MET A 1 -15.90 -10.24 -22.21
CA MET A 1 -15.95 -10.25 -20.73
C MET A 1 -15.99 -11.68 -20.19
N ARG A 2 -14.92 -12.08 -19.51
CA ARG A 2 -14.80 -13.33 -18.75
C ARG A 2 -14.68 -13.01 -17.25
N MET A 3 -15.22 -13.88 -16.39
CA MET A 3 -15.14 -13.75 -14.94
C MET A 3 -14.50 -15.00 -14.34
N LEU A 4 -13.52 -14.82 -13.45
CA LEU A 4 -12.86 -15.89 -12.72
C LEU A 4 -12.85 -15.57 -11.23
N GLU A 5 -13.28 -16.53 -10.40
CA GLU A 5 -13.31 -16.42 -8.94
C GLU A 5 -12.46 -17.53 -8.32
N TYR A 6 -11.55 -17.16 -7.43
CA TYR A 6 -10.69 -18.12 -6.74
C TYR A 6 -10.19 -17.57 -5.41
N ARG A 7 -9.75 -18.48 -4.53
CA ARG A 7 -9.16 -18.16 -3.23
C ARG A 7 -7.70 -18.58 -3.20
N LEU A 8 -6.84 -17.73 -2.66
CA LEU A 8 -5.42 -18.04 -2.40
C LEU A 8 -5.13 -17.83 -0.92
N ASP A 9 -4.47 -18.81 -0.30
CA ASP A 9 -3.85 -18.60 1.00
C ASP A 9 -2.55 -17.81 0.80
N LEU A 10 -2.34 -16.77 1.61
CA LEU A 10 -1.13 -15.97 1.52
C LEU A 10 -0.02 -16.61 2.37
N VAL A 11 1.15 -16.81 1.78
CA VAL A 11 2.36 -17.21 2.49
C VAL A 11 3.16 -15.94 2.79
N GLY A 12 3.35 -15.62 4.07
CA GLY A 12 4.08 -14.42 4.50
C GLY A 12 3.18 -13.24 4.90
N GLN A 13 3.66 -12.00 4.70
CA GLN A 13 3.12 -10.80 5.35
C GLN A 13 2.06 -10.03 4.55
N GLY A 14 1.53 -10.54 3.42
CA GLY A 14 0.44 -9.88 2.70
C GLY A 14 0.57 -9.90 1.17
N TYR A 15 -0.16 -8.99 0.52
CA TYR A 15 -0.10 -8.75 -0.92
C TYR A 15 0.86 -7.59 -1.20
N THR A 16 2.00 -7.88 -1.82
CA THR A 16 3.07 -6.90 -2.07
C THR A 16 3.12 -6.53 -3.54
N VAL A 17 3.20 -5.23 -3.82
CA VAL A 17 3.46 -4.67 -5.14
C VAL A 17 4.78 -3.91 -5.11
N VAL A 18 5.67 -4.28 -6.02
CA VAL A 18 6.99 -3.65 -6.19
C VAL A 18 7.04 -2.92 -7.53
N SER A 19 7.67 -1.76 -7.55
CA SER A 19 7.94 -1.05 -8.80
C SER A 19 9.22 -1.59 -9.44
N GLY A 20 9.07 -2.44 -10.46
CA GLY A 20 10.17 -2.95 -11.26
C GLY A 20 10.07 -4.44 -11.55
N ASP A 21 10.98 -4.93 -12.40
CA ASP A 21 11.07 -6.32 -12.83
C ASP A 21 11.84 -7.16 -11.79
N LYS A 22 11.37 -7.11 -10.52
CA LYS A 22 12.08 -7.66 -9.36
C LYS A 22 11.30 -8.80 -8.71
N ARG A 23 12.05 -9.80 -8.25
CA ARG A 23 11.57 -10.80 -7.28
C ARG A 23 11.75 -10.24 -5.87
N TYR A 24 10.97 -10.78 -4.92
CA TYR A 24 10.92 -10.34 -3.51
C TYR A 24 12.30 -10.18 -2.85
N GLU A 25 13.31 -10.93 -3.30
CA GLU A 25 14.66 -10.97 -2.72
C GLU A 25 15.62 -9.85 -3.20
N ASP A 26 15.27 -9.08 -4.24
CA ASP A 26 16.20 -8.17 -4.94
C ASP A 26 15.86 -6.66 -4.81
N ILE A 27 15.00 -6.27 -3.86
CA ILE A 27 14.48 -4.89 -3.75
C ILE A 27 15.61 -3.86 -3.62
N LEU A 28 16.73 -4.21 -2.97
CA LEU A 28 17.82 -3.29 -2.60
C LEU A 28 18.75 -2.82 -3.74
N THR A 29 18.71 -3.43 -4.92
CA THR A 29 19.69 -3.16 -6.00
C THR A 29 19.06 -2.42 -7.21
N ARG A 30 18.85 -1.10 -7.07
CA ARG A 30 18.61 -0.02 -8.08
C ARG A 30 17.66 -0.21 -9.31
N LYS A 31 17.02 0.92 -9.66
CA LYS A 31 16.03 1.22 -10.74
C LYS A 31 14.56 0.88 -10.47
N CYS A 32 14.06 1.14 -9.26
CA CYS A 32 12.60 1.23 -9.06
C CYS A 32 12.09 2.57 -9.59
N LEU A 33 11.04 2.55 -10.41
CA LEU A 33 10.35 3.77 -10.82
C LEU A 33 9.47 4.24 -9.65
N PRO A 34 9.33 5.55 -9.40
CA PRO A 34 8.58 6.03 -8.24
C PRO A 34 7.09 5.67 -8.34
N ILE A 35 6.56 4.96 -7.33
CA ILE A 35 5.12 4.75 -7.18
C ILE A 35 4.49 6.05 -6.70
N ARG A 36 3.40 6.49 -7.33
CA ARG A 36 2.63 7.64 -6.84
C ARG A 36 1.52 7.12 -5.94
N MET A 37 1.38 7.72 -4.75
CA MET A 37 0.32 7.42 -3.81
C MET A 37 -0.62 8.63 -3.70
N TYR A 38 -1.92 8.37 -3.68
CA TYR A 38 -2.95 9.39 -3.52
C TYR A 38 -3.95 8.97 -2.46
N ARG A 39 -4.50 9.94 -1.75
CA ARG A 39 -5.68 9.78 -0.90
C ARG A 39 -6.94 9.79 -1.76
N LEU A 40 -7.80 8.79 -1.59
CA LEU A 40 -9.12 8.74 -2.22
C LEU A 40 -10.19 9.31 -1.29
N ILE A 41 -10.59 10.55 -1.54
CA ILE A 41 -11.64 11.25 -0.78
C ILE A 41 -13.04 10.97 -1.37
N GLU A 42 -14.05 11.76 -1.00
CA GLU A 42 -15.41 11.64 -1.52
C GLU A 42 -15.45 11.47 -3.05
N TYR A 43 -16.34 10.60 -3.52
CA TYR A 43 -16.50 10.24 -4.93
C TYR A 43 -15.25 9.63 -5.60
N ASN A 44 -14.34 9.04 -4.81
CA ASN A 44 -13.11 8.40 -5.29
C ASN A 44 -12.16 9.38 -6.02
N LYS A 45 -12.21 10.66 -5.68
CA LYS A 45 -11.30 11.65 -6.23
C LYS A 45 -9.90 11.46 -5.62
N PRO A 46 -8.85 11.26 -6.42
CA PRO A 46 -7.47 11.18 -5.91
C PRO A 46 -6.96 12.58 -5.54
N VAL A 47 -6.27 12.66 -4.39
CA VAL A 47 -5.56 13.84 -3.90
C VAL A 47 -4.12 13.41 -3.57
N ASP A 48 -3.14 14.15 -4.07
CA ASP A 48 -1.71 13.84 -3.99
C ASP A 48 -1.07 14.17 -2.64
N GLN A 49 -1.61 15.17 -1.94
CA GLN A 49 -1.12 15.62 -0.63
C GLN A 49 -2.25 15.59 0.39
N PHE A 50 -2.02 14.95 1.53
CA PHE A 50 -3.07 14.74 2.51
C PHE A 50 -2.51 14.66 3.94
N GLU A 51 -3.24 15.28 4.86
CA GLU A 51 -2.90 15.38 6.28
C GLU A 51 -3.81 14.49 7.15
N ASP A 52 -4.97 14.07 6.62
CA ASP A 52 -6.00 13.33 7.36
C ASP A 52 -5.54 11.96 7.87
N LEU A 53 -4.40 11.45 7.37
CA LEU A 53 -3.84 10.16 7.75
C LEU A 53 -2.57 10.24 8.60
N PHE A 54 -2.17 11.40 9.11
CA PHE A 54 -0.97 11.51 9.96
C PHE A 54 -1.10 10.72 11.27
N GLU A 55 -2.29 10.67 11.83
CA GLU A 55 -2.59 9.87 13.04
C GLU A 55 -2.60 8.37 12.75
N ASN A 56 -2.74 7.97 11.48
CA ASN A 56 -2.68 6.57 11.05
C ASN A 56 -1.25 6.08 10.83
N LEU A 57 -0.26 6.97 10.81
CA LEU A 57 1.15 6.61 10.66
C LEU A 57 1.63 5.72 11.82
N ARG A 58 2.23 4.58 11.48
CA ARG A 58 2.95 3.69 12.37
C ARG A 58 4.32 3.43 11.80
N PHE A 59 5.33 3.44 12.65
CA PHE A 59 6.72 3.24 12.26
C PHE A 59 7.51 2.79 13.48
N SER A 60 8.58 2.05 13.22
CA SER A 60 9.61 1.80 14.24
C SER A 60 10.59 2.96 14.21
N TYR A 61 10.99 3.44 15.38
CA TYR A 61 12.01 4.46 15.52
C TYR A 61 13.05 4.02 16.55
N ASP A 62 14.25 4.55 16.39
CA ASP A 62 15.39 4.31 17.25
C ASP A 62 15.71 5.63 17.96
N LEU A 63 15.62 5.63 19.30
CA LEU A 63 15.83 6.82 20.12
C LEU A 63 17.26 7.37 19.99
N ASP A 64 18.22 6.54 19.59
CA ASP A 64 19.59 6.98 19.33
C ASP A 64 19.72 7.74 17.99
N LYS A 65 18.71 7.65 17.12
CA LYS A 65 18.69 8.26 15.77
C LYS A 65 17.73 9.44 15.66
N GLY A 66 16.81 9.62 16.61
CA GLY A 66 15.87 10.72 16.64
C GLY A 66 14.66 10.45 17.55
N THR A 67 13.85 11.48 17.79
CA THR A 67 12.62 11.37 18.58
C THR A 67 11.45 10.84 17.75
N GLU A 68 10.40 10.33 18.40
CA GLU A 68 9.19 9.90 17.68
C GLU A 68 8.60 11.03 16.82
N GLU A 69 8.60 12.26 17.34
CA GLU A 69 8.11 13.43 16.64
C GLU A 69 8.91 13.74 15.37
N GLU A 70 10.24 13.62 15.42
CA GLU A 70 11.11 13.81 14.26
C GLU A 70 10.82 12.78 13.16
N PHE A 71 10.63 11.51 13.54
CA PHE A 71 10.23 10.47 12.58
C PHE A 71 8.82 10.70 12.04
N ARG A 72 7.86 11.10 12.89
CA ARG A 72 6.50 11.44 12.46
C ARG A 72 6.51 12.59 11.46
N GLU A 73 7.25 13.65 11.76
CA GLU A 73 7.40 14.82 10.89
C GLU A 73 8.06 14.42 9.56
N LYS A 74 9.10 13.59 9.58
CA LYS A 74 9.72 13.05 8.36
C LYS A 74 8.68 12.37 7.46
N TYR A 75 7.89 11.43 8.00
CA TYR A 75 6.91 10.70 7.19
C TYR A 75 5.73 11.57 6.76
N ALA A 76 5.27 12.49 7.61
CA ALA A 76 4.25 13.48 7.26
C ALA A 76 4.72 14.38 6.10
N ASN A 77 5.98 14.83 6.11
CA ASN A 77 6.55 15.61 5.02
C ASN A 77 6.61 14.84 3.70
N ILE A 78 6.83 13.52 3.73
CA ILE A 78 6.74 12.66 2.54
C ILE A 78 5.30 12.60 2.02
N LEU A 79 4.31 12.39 2.88
CA LEU A 79 2.87 12.39 2.49
C LEU A 79 2.40 13.74 1.92
N LEU A 80 3.04 14.84 2.33
CA LEU A 80 2.81 16.19 1.78
C LEU A 80 3.62 16.50 0.52
N GLY A 81 4.45 15.58 0.04
CA GLY A 81 5.33 15.82 -1.10
C GLY A 81 6.44 16.85 -0.85
N LYS A 82 6.74 17.17 0.41
CA LYS A 82 7.81 18.11 0.81
C LYS A 82 9.20 17.49 0.79
N SER A 83 9.29 16.16 0.66
CA SER A 83 10.53 15.39 0.66
C SER A 83 10.71 14.61 -0.65
N PRO A 84 10.94 15.29 -1.78
CA PRO A 84 10.93 14.67 -3.12
C PRO A 84 12.07 13.68 -3.35
N GLU A 85 13.14 13.71 -2.54
CA GLU A 85 14.18 12.70 -2.60
C GLU A 85 13.72 11.31 -2.12
N TRP A 86 12.68 11.24 -1.29
CA TRP A 86 12.11 9.98 -0.81
C TRP A 86 11.01 9.53 -1.76
N ILE A 87 11.26 8.43 -2.46
CA ILE A 87 10.30 7.82 -3.38
C ILE A 87 9.71 6.54 -2.79
N ILE A 88 8.45 6.26 -3.10
CA ILE A 88 7.81 4.98 -2.79
C ILE A 88 8.27 3.96 -3.83
N ILE A 89 8.82 2.84 -3.37
CA ILE A 89 9.34 1.78 -4.24
C ILE A 89 8.52 0.49 -4.19
N ALA A 90 7.81 0.29 -3.08
CA ALA A 90 6.89 -0.82 -2.91
C ALA A 90 5.81 -0.46 -1.88
N PHE A 91 4.71 -1.20 -1.93
CA PHE A 91 3.73 -1.21 -0.87
C PHE A 91 3.22 -2.63 -0.64
N GLN A 92 2.81 -2.89 0.59
CA GLN A 92 2.20 -4.15 0.97
C GLN A 92 0.86 -3.91 1.64
N VAL A 93 -0.15 -4.65 1.21
CA VAL A 93 -1.52 -4.55 1.73
C VAL A 93 -1.82 -5.77 2.59
N THR A 94 -2.37 -5.51 3.77
CA THR A 94 -2.83 -6.52 4.74
C THR A 94 -4.21 -6.17 5.27
N VAL A 95 -4.75 -7.02 6.15
CA VAL A 95 -6.01 -6.76 6.83
C VAL A 95 -5.84 -5.60 7.83
N GLY A 96 -6.42 -4.45 7.51
CA GLY A 96 -6.41 -3.24 8.33
C GLY A 96 -5.20 -2.31 8.15
N GLU A 97 -4.22 -2.64 7.32
CA GLU A 97 -2.95 -1.88 7.28
C GLU A 97 -2.28 -1.93 5.90
N VAL A 98 -1.64 -0.81 5.53
CA VAL A 98 -0.81 -0.69 4.32
C VAL A 98 0.61 -0.30 4.74
N TYR A 99 1.59 -1.12 4.39
CA TYR A 99 3.01 -0.81 4.55
C TYR A 99 3.55 -0.15 3.28
N VAL A 100 4.43 0.82 3.45
CA VAL A 100 5.02 1.61 2.37
C VAL A 100 6.54 1.60 2.53
N ASP A 101 7.23 1.09 1.52
CA ASP A 101 8.69 1.06 1.47
C ASP A 101 9.20 2.28 0.69
N LEU A 102 10.18 2.94 1.29
CA LEU A 102 10.76 4.19 0.81
C LEU A 102 12.24 4.02 0.48
N TYR A 103 12.66 4.75 -0.54
CA TYR A 103 14.06 4.87 -0.94
C TYR A 103 14.43 6.33 -1.12
N ASN A 104 15.55 6.73 -0.50
CA ASN A 104 16.11 8.06 -0.69
C ASN A 104 17.04 8.07 -1.90
N THR A 105 16.65 8.81 -2.94
CA THR A 105 17.39 8.92 -4.20
C THR A 105 18.71 9.66 -4.09
N LYS A 106 18.95 10.42 -3.00
CA LYS A 106 20.18 11.17 -2.75
C LYS A 106 21.16 10.43 -1.84
N THR A 107 20.66 9.80 -0.77
CA THR A 107 21.49 9.12 0.24
C THR A 107 21.58 7.61 0.06
N GLU A 108 20.73 7.05 -0.81
CA GLU A 108 20.57 5.60 -1.02
C GLU A 108 20.04 4.84 0.21
N GLU A 109 19.56 5.58 1.21
CA GLU A 109 18.95 5.00 2.41
C GLU A 109 17.55 4.46 2.12
N THR A 110 17.17 3.42 2.86
CA THR A 110 15.81 2.87 2.85
C THR A 110 15.11 3.17 4.16
N SER A 111 13.79 3.34 4.11
CA SER A 111 12.93 3.56 5.27
C SER A 111 11.58 2.90 4.98
N TYR A 112 10.75 2.71 6.00
CA TYR A 112 9.38 2.27 5.80
C TYR A 112 8.48 2.89 6.86
N PHE A 113 7.20 3.01 6.53
CA PHE A 113 6.13 3.30 7.48
C PHE A 113 4.91 2.47 7.10
N SER A 114 3.92 2.42 7.98
CA SER A 114 2.61 1.87 7.65
C SER A 114 1.49 2.85 8.00
N LEU A 115 0.37 2.69 7.30
CA LEU A 115 -0.89 3.37 7.57
C LEU A 115 -1.86 2.32 8.10
N LYS A 116 -2.16 2.41 9.40
CA LYS A 116 -3.08 1.50 10.08
C LYS A 116 -4.45 2.12 10.19
N THR A 117 -5.50 1.37 9.84
CA THR A 117 -6.87 1.86 9.88
C THR A 117 -7.31 2.22 11.30
N ASP A 118 -8.17 3.22 11.38
CA ASP A 118 -8.96 3.53 12.56
C ASP A 118 -10.43 3.15 12.32
N LYS A 119 -11.34 3.69 13.16
CA LYS A 119 -12.79 3.49 13.04
C LYS A 119 -13.43 4.11 11.80
N HIS A 120 -12.76 5.05 11.13
CA HIS A 120 -13.25 5.73 9.94
C HIS A 120 -12.80 5.03 8.66
N GLY A 121 -11.63 4.39 8.71
CA GLY A 121 -11.04 3.77 7.54
C GLY A 121 -10.54 4.80 6.54
N PHE A 122 -9.92 4.31 5.47
CA PHE A 122 -9.38 5.18 4.44
C PHE A 122 -9.30 4.47 3.09
N GLY A 123 -9.11 5.28 2.05
CA GLY A 123 -8.83 4.83 0.70
C GLY A 123 -7.57 5.47 0.15
N LEU A 124 -6.76 4.65 -0.52
CA LEU A 124 -5.55 5.06 -1.21
C LEU A 124 -5.61 4.59 -2.66
N ARG A 125 -4.97 5.34 -3.56
CA ARG A 125 -4.67 4.90 -4.93
C ARG A 125 -3.17 4.86 -5.10
N PHE A 126 -2.65 3.76 -5.61
CA PHE A 126 -1.27 3.65 -6.06
C PHE A 126 -1.23 3.58 -7.58
N GLU A 127 -0.44 4.45 -8.18
CA GLU A 127 -0.10 4.42 -9.60
C GLU A 127 1.32 3.89 -9.73
N VAL A 128 1.44 2.68 -10.27
CA VAL A 128 2.70 1.95 -10.40
C VAL A 128 3.15 2.01 -11.86
N PRO A 129 4.18 2.81 -12.18
CA PRO A 129 4.73 2.85 -13.53
C PRO A 129 5.38 1.50 -13.89
N ARG A 130 5.29 1.12 -15.17
CA ARG A 130 5.89 -0.11 -15.69
C ARG A 130 7.26 0.20 -16.29
N ALA A 131 8.19 -0.76 -16.17
CA ALA A 131 9.56 -0.60 -16.67
C ALA A 131 9.65 -0.54 -18.22
N ASP A 132 8.61 -1.01 -18.91
CA ASP A 132 8.49 -1.03 -20.38
C ASP A 132 7.77 0.21 -20.94
N ASP A 133 7.58 1.26 -20.13
CA ASP A 133 6.79 2.46 -20.45
C ASP A 133 5.33 2.15 -20.86
N GLY A 134 4.83 0.95 -20.52
CA GLY A 134 3.44 0.57 -20.73
C GLY A 134 2.46 1.36 -19.85
N PRO A 135 1.14 1.14 -20.05
CA PRO A 135 0.12 1.80 -19.22
C PRO A 135 0.39 1.60 -17.72
N VAL A 136 0.27 2.69 -16.97
CA VAL A 136 0.43 2.68 -15.51
C VAL A 136 -0.58 1.71 -14.90
N ALA A 137 -0.11 0.81 -14.04
CA ALA A 137 -0.97 -0.06 -13.26
C ALA A 137 -1.56 0.73 -12.09
N VAL A 138 -2.88 0.67 -11.91
CA VAL A 138 -3.57 1.41 -10.85
C VAL A 138 -4.10 0.43 -9.82
N TYR A 139 -3.86 0.72 -8.54
CA TYR A 139 -4.31 -0.07 -7.41
C TYR A 139 -5.11 0.82 -6.45
N ASP A 140 -6.42 0.62 -6.41
CA ASP A 140 -7.29 1.27 -5.44
C ASP A 140 -7.40 0.40 -4.19
N VAL A 141 -6.78 0.83 -3.10
CA VAL A 141 -6.82 0.16 -1.80
C VAL A 141 -7.88 0.81 -0.94
N ARG A 142 -8.80 0.00 -0.39
CA ARG A 142 -9.83 0.44 0.54
C ARG A 142 -9.77 -0.37 1.81
N ILE A 143 -9.62 0.33 2.94
CA ILE A 143 -9.74 -0.26 4.25
C ILE A 143 -10.95 0.36 4.92
N TYR A 144 -11.95 -0.47 5.19
CA TYR A 144 -13.17 -0.03 5.85
C TYR A 144 -12.95 0.01 7.35
N GLY A 145 -13.26 1.15 7.96
CA GLY A 145 -13.10 1.34 9.40
C GLY A 145 -14.01 0.41 10.19
N VAL A 146 -13.53 -0.02 11.36
CA VAL A 146 -14.24 -0.97 12.22
C VAL A 146 -14.42 -0.40 13.63
N LYS A 147 -15.63 -0.57 14.17
CA LYS A 147 -16.06 0.03 15.44
C LYS A 147 -15.55 -0.70 16.68
N SER A 148 -15.24 -2.00 16.56
CA SER A 148 -14.87 -2.90 17.66
C SER A 148 -13.35 -3.11 17.72
N GLU A 149 -12.77 -3.77 16.72
CA GLU A 149 -11.36 -4.15 16.70
C GLU A 149 -10.81 -4.14 15.27
N ALA A 150 -9.51 -3.87 15.09
CA ALA A 150 -8.85 -3.85 13.78
C ALA A 150 -8.86 -5.23 13.07
N GLU A 151 -9.21 -6.30 13.78
CA GLU A 151 -9.27 -7.68 13.25
C GLU A 151 -10.47 -7.92 12.34
N ASP A 152 -11.53 -7.11 12.47
CA ASP A 152 -12.72 -7.14 11.64
C ASP A 152 -12.59 -6.26 10.38
N ALA A 153 -11.46 -5.55 10.22
CA ALA A 153 -11.28 -4.59 9.15
C ALA A 153 -11.38 -5.28 7.79
N ARG A 154 -12.28 -4.82 6.92
CA ARG A 154 -12.33 -5.29 5.55
C ARG A 154 -11.32 -4.50 4.73
N THR A 155 -10.29 -5.18 4.21
CA THR A 155 -9.39 -4.60 3.22
C THR A 155 -9.72 -5.14 1.84
N THR A 156 -9.75 -4.25 0.85
CA THR A 156 -9.91 -4.63 -0.55
C THR A 156 -8.89 -3.88 -1.41
N VAL A 157 -8.40 -4.55 -2.46
CA VAL A 157 -7.57 -3.97 -3.51
C VAL A 157 -8.33 -4.14 -4.82
N THR A 158 -8.51 -3.06 -5.58
CA THR A 158 -8.97 -3.13 -6.96
C THR A 158 -7.83 -2.76 -7.89
N GLU A 159 -7.36 -3.73 -8.67
CA GLU A 159 -6.32 -3.54 -9.68
C GLU A 159 -6.95 -3.19 -11.02
N TYR A 160 -6.34 -2.25 -11.73
CA TYR A 160 -6.62 -1.95 -13.12
C TYR A 160 -5.30 -2.05 -13.88
N ILE A 161 -5.12 -3.14 -14.61
CA ILE A 161 -3.90 -3.44 -15.36
C ILE A 161 -4.31 -3.79 -16.80
N ASN A 162 -3.95 -2.93 -17.75
CA ASN A 162 -4.36 -3.06 -19.15
C ASN A 162 -5.89 -3.19 -19.29
N HIS A 163 -6.39 -4.29 -19.87
CA HIS A 163 -7.81 -4.59 -20.06
C HIS A 163 -8.40 -5.51 -18.97
N VAL A 164 -7.70 -5.63 -17.84
CA VAL A 164 -8.09 -6.50 -16.72
C VAL A 164 -8.37 -5.65 -15.49
N ARG A 165 -9.50 -5.92 -14.86
CA ARG A 165 -9.83 -5.44 -13.52
C ARG A 165 -9.83 -6.64 -12.58
N ARG A 166 -9.07 -6.56 -11.48
CA ARG A 166 -9.13 -7.56 -10.40
C ARG A 166 -9.62 -6.92 -9.13
N LYS A 167 -10.52 -7.58 -8.42
CA LYS A 167 -10.90 -7.24 -7.06
C LYS A 167 -10.35 -8.31 -6.14
N ILE A 168 -9.60 -7.89 -5.13
CA ILE A 168 -8.97 -8.76 -4.14
C ILE A 168 -9.50 -8.35 -2.77
N GLU A 169 -10.00 -9.31 -2.02
CA GLU A 169 -10.52 -9.10 -0.67
C GLU A 169 -9.67 -9.89 0.32
N PHE A 170 -9.31 -9.26 1.44
CA PHE A 170 -8.38 -9.82 2.42
C PHE A 170 -9.12 -10.25 3.67
N PHE A 171 -8.76 -11.43 4.17
CA PHE A 171 -9.37 -12.04 5.33
C PHE A 171 -8.32 -12.64 6.25
N ARG A 172 -8.57 -12.61 7.56
CA ARG A 172 -7.80 -13.36 8.56
C ARG A 172 -8.42 -14.75 8.74
N LYS A 173 -7.60 -15.76 8.96
CA LYS A 173 -8.07 -17.10 9.32
C LYS A 173 -8.27 -17.18 10.85
N PRO A 174 -9.43 -17.65 11.32
CA PRO A 174 -9.60 -18.00 12.71
C PRO A 174 -8.78 -19.26 13.07
N PRO A 175 -8.42 -19.48 14.36
CA PRO A 175 -8.72 -18.66 15.53
C PRO A 175 -7.61 -17.67 15.93
N SER A 176 -6.40 -17.79 15.36
CA SER A 176 -5.21 -17.03 15.78
C SER A 176 -5.03 -15.70 15.05
N GLY A 177 -5.74 -15.46 13.93
CA GLY A 177 -5.71 -14.18 13.21
C GLY A 177 -4.41 -13.85 12.46
N GLU A 178 -3.33 -14.62 12.68
CA GLU A 178 -2.02 -14.40 12.06
C GLU A 178 -1.97 -14.87 10.59
N GLU A 179 -2.65 -15.96 10.25
CA GLU A 179 -2.73 -16.42 8.87
C GLU A 179 -3.77 -15.59 8.10
N THR A 180 -3.45 -15.23 6.85
CA THR A 180 -4.35 -14.49 5.97
C THR A 180 -4.62 -15.24 4.68
N TYR A 181 -5.78 -15.00 4.09
CA TYR A 181 -6.11 -15.46 2.74
C TYR A 181 -6.75 -14.32 1.95
N ILE A 182 -6.71 -14.46 0.63
CA ILE A 182 -7.37 -13.54 -0.28
C ILE A 182 -8.42 -14.27 -1.12
N GLU A 183 -9.52 -13.59 -1.38
CA GLU A 183 -10.48 -13.97 -2.42
C GLU A 183 -10.32 -13.01 -3.58
N VAL A 184 -10.19 -13.56 -4.79
CA VAL A 184 -9.94 -12.80 -6.00
C VAL A 184 -11.08 -12.99 -6.97
N THR A 185 -11.63 -11.88 -7.46
CA THR A 185 -12.55 -11.83 -8.60
C THR A 185 -11.88 -11.08 -9.74
N GLU A 186 -11.57 -11.78 -10.82
CA GLU A 186 -10.96 -11.23 -12.03
C GLU A 186 -12.00 -11.01 -13.13
N TYR A 187 -11.93 -9.83 -13.76
CA TYR A 187 -12.72 -9.45 -14.94
C TYR A 187 -11.77 -9.14 -16.10
N ALA A 188 -11.83 -9.93 -17.17
CA ALA A 188 -10.99 -9.77 -18.36
C ALA A 188 -11.81 -9.46 -19.62
N ASP A 189 -11.15 -8.80 -20.59
CA ASP A 189 -11.75 -8.35 -21.85
C ASP A 189 -12.89 -7.33 -21.61
N LEU A 190 -12.58 -6.28 -20.83
CA LEU A 190 -13.43 -5.12 -20.52
C LEU A 190 -13.32 -4.03 -21.59
#